data_AF-A0A2V9H0J6-F1
#
_entry.id   AF-A0A2V9H0J6-F1
#
_cell.length_a   1.000
_cell.length_b   1.000
_cell.length_c   1.000
_cell.angle_alpha   90.00
_cell.angle_beta   90.00
_cell.angle_gamma   90.00
#
_symmetry.space_group_name_H-M   'P 1'
#
loop_
_entity.id
_entity.type
_entity.pdbx_description
1 polymer ?
#
loop_
_entity_poly.entity_id
_entity_poly.type
_entity_poly.pdbx_seq_one_letter_code
_entity_poly.pdbx_strand_id
1 'polypeptide(L)'
;MRILRREFVRALGASGACASLPSSLRGSQPQNLREHLAADPFRPQYHLLPARNWMNDPNGPIHWNGRYHMFFQYNPNAAVWGDMHWAHAVSEDMIRWRHLPIALAPTPGWDDADAAPRQFSTPV
;
A
#
# COMPACT_ATOMS: atom_id res chain seq x y z
N MET A 1 -12.27 28.38 14.56
CA MET A 1 -11.23 28.61 15.59
C MET A 1 -9.89 28.18 15.00
N ARG A 2 -8.99 29.13 14.67
CA ARG A 2 -7.72 28.87 13.95
C ARG A 2 -6.60 28.66 14.96
N ILE A 3 -5.95 27.50 14.95
CA ILE A 3 -4.79 27.21 15.80
C ILE A 3 -3.55 27.84 15.18
N LEU A 4 -2.85 28.67 15.95
CA LEU A 4 -1.65 29.41 15.52
C LEU A 4 -0.38 28.56 15.69
N ARG A 5 0.59 28.74 14.79
CA ARG A 5 1.92 28.06 14.75
C ARG A 5 2.70 28.10 16.08
N ARG A 6 2.36 29.00 17.00
CA ARG A 6 3.03 29.18 18.29
C ARG A 6 2.54 28.21 19.38
N GLU A 7 1.39 27.57 19.21
CA GLU A 7 0.88 26.48 20.06
C GLU A 7 1.60 25.15 19.75
N PHE A 8 1.97 24.93 18.48
CA PHE A 8 2.62 23.69 18.02
C PHE A 8 4.03 23.48 18.63
N VAL A 9 4.75 24.55 18.94
CA VAL A 9 6.15 24.46 19.42
C VAL A 9 6.25 24.23 20.94
N ARG A 10 5.15 24.36 21.70
CA ARG A 10 5.13 23.99 23.13
C ARG A 10 4.88 22.48 23.38
N ALA A 11 4.59 21.70 22.35
CA ALA A 11 4.41 20.25 22.47
C ALA A 11 5.71 19.43 22.36
N LEU A 12 6.87 20.08 22.15
CA LEU A 12 8.17 19.42 22.02
C LEU A 12 8.92 19.22 23.36
N GLY A 13 8.24 19.41 24.50
CA GLY A 13 8.83 19.38 25.84
C GLY A 13 8.61 18.11 26.67
N ALA A 14 8.32 16.96 26.07
CA ALA A 14 8.25 15.68 26.78
C ALA A 14 8.87 14.56 25.96
N SER A 15 10.20 14.49 25.95
CA SER A 15 10.89 13.22 25.71
C SER A 15 10.57 12.29 26.87
N GLY A 16 9.80 11.24 26.60
CA GLY A 16 9.58 10.14 27.53
C GLY A 16 8.21 9.50 27.38
N ALA A 17 8.19 8.27 26.89
CA ALA A 17 7.03 7.37 26.81
C ALA A 17 6.01 7.63 25.67
N CYS A 18 6.40 7.31 24.44
CA CYS A 18 5.49 6.64 23.52
C CYS A 18 6.20 5.43 22.89
N ALA A 19 6.75 4.59 23.76
CA ALA A 19 7.36 3.31 23.42
C ALA A 19 6.78 2.22 24.34
N SER A 20 5.46 2.10 24.34
CA SER A 20 4.75 0.94 24.90
C SER A 20 3.26 1.02 24.59
N LEU A 21 2.91 1.03 23.30
CA LEU A 21 1.62 0.41 22.96
C LEU A 21 1.73 -1.05 23.39
N PRO A 22 0.79 -1.57 24.22
CA PRO A 22 0.81 -2.98 24.57
C PRO A 22 0.76 -3.79 23.27
N SER A 23 1.54 -4.87 23.21
CA SER A 23 1.61 -5.77 22.06
C SER A 23 0.24 -6.31 21.62
N SER A 24 -0.76 -6.23 22.50
CA SER A 24 -2.17 -6.57 22.25
C SER A 24 -2.93 -5.59 21.34
N LEU A 25 -2.46 -4.34 21.17
CA LEU A 25 -3.09 -3.34 20.28
C LEU A 25 -2.36 -3.18 18.94
N ARG A 26 -1.20 -3.82 18.78
CA ARG A 26 -0.56 -4.00 17.48
C ARG A 26 -1.19 -5.26 16.89
N GLY A 27 -2.15 -5.10 15.98
CA GLY A 27 -2.76 -6.22 15.26
C GLY A 27 -1.67 -7.23 14.90
N SER A 28 -1.76 -8.42 15.50
CA SER A 28 -0.75 -9.46 15.37
C SER A 28 -0.74 -9.89 13.91
N GLN A 29 0.16 -9.31 13.12
CA GLN A 29 0.59 -9.94 11.87
C GLN A 29 1.04 -11.33 12.28
N PRO A 30 0.45 -12.42 11.74
CA PRO A 30 0.89 -13.75 12.11
C PRO A 30 2.39 -13.76 11.82
N GLN A 31 3.19 -14.11 12.83
CA GLN A 31 4.65 -14.07 12.79
C GLN A 31 5.22 -14.94 11.66
N ASN A 32 4.34 -15.61 10.91
CA ASN A 32 4.63 -16.52 9.84
C ASN A 32 3.77 -16.33 8.56
N LEU A 33 3.30 -15.12 8.24
CA LEU A 33 2.55 -14.90 6.99
C LEU A 33 3.37 -15.30 5.75
N ARG A 34 4.66 -15.00 5.74
CA ARG A 34 5.53 -15.28 4.60
C ARG A 34 5.71 -16.78 4.36
N GLU A 35 5.96 -17.58 5.39
CA GLU A 35 6.13 -19.03 5.16
C GLU A 35 4.77 -19.68 4.89
N HIS A 36 3.68 -19.20 5.49
CA HIS A 36 2.34 -19.66 5.15
C HIS A 36 2.00 -19.42 3.67
N LEU A 37 2.26 -18.21 3.15
CA LEU A 37 2.06 -17.90 1.72
C LEU A 37 3.03 -18.69 0.83
N ALA A 38 4.27 -18.92 1.27
CA ALA A 38 5.24 -19.73 0.51
C ALA A 38 4.84 -21.21 0.45
N ALA A 39 4.14 -21.70 1.48
CA ALA A 39 3.64 -23.08 1.57
C ALA A 39 2.27 -23.28 0.89
N ASP A 40 1.60 -22.20 0.45
CA ASP A 40 0.29 -22.29 -0.22
C ASP A 40 0.43 -22.97 -1.59
N PRO A 41 -0.14 -24.17 -1.78
CA PRO A 41 -0.02 -24.92 -3.03
C PRO A 41 -0.75 -24.23 -4.21
N PHE A 42 -1.67 -23.30 -3.93
CA PHE A 42 -2.41 -22.57 -4.95
C PHE A 42 -1.76 -21.24 -5.31
N ARG A 43 -0.71 -20.83 -4.61
CA ARG A 43 0.00 -19.57 -4.91
C ARG A 43 0.87 -19.74 -6.16
N PRO A 44 0.62 -18.97 -7.25
CA PRO A 44 1.44 -19.08 -8.46
C PRO A 44 2.91 -18.73 -8.19
N GLN A 45 3.82 -19.53 -8.75
CA GLN A 45 5.27 -19.39 -8.50
C GLN A 45 6.01 -18.60 -9.61
N TYR A 46 5.38 -18.45 -10.78
CA TYR A 46 6.00 -17.85 -11.97
C TYR A 46 5.22 -16.66 -12.54
N HIS A 47 4.31 -16.08 -11.77
CA HIS A 47 3.54 -14.89 -12.15
C HIS A 47 3.92 -13.72 -11.26
N LEU A 48 3.84 -12.49 -11.80
CA LEU A 48 3.93 -11.29 -10.97
C LEU A 48 2.73 -11.25 -10.01
N LEU A 49 3.01 -11.22 -8.71
CA LEU A 49 2.04 -11.20 -7.62
C LEU A 49 2.53 -10.24 -6.53
N PRO A 50 1.65 -9.64 -5.71
CA PRO A 50 2.12 -8.89 -4.56
C PRO A 50 2.66 -9.87 -3.50
N ALA A 51 3.53 -9.39 -2.62
CA ALA A 51 4.07 -10.21 -1.52
C ALA A 51 2.97 -10.78 -0.59
N ARG A 52 1.83 -10.08 -0.48
CA ARG A 52 0.64 -10.46 0.30
C ARG A 52 -0.56 -9.63 -0.19
N ASN A 53 -1.77 -9.96 0.28
CA ASN A 53 -2.99 -9.15 0.13
C ASN A 53 -3.53 -9.04 -1.31
N TRP A 54 -4.39 -8.05 -1.55
CA TRP A 54 -5.17 -7.88 -2.77
C TRP A 54 -4.38 -7.20 -3.90
N MET A 55 -4.43 -7.77 -5.10
CA MET A 55 -3.97 -7.19 -6.37
C MET A 55 -5.08 -7.34 -7.41
N ASN A 56 -5.20 -6.38 -8.30
CA ASN A 56 -6.01 -6.51 -9.50
C ASN A 56 -5.32 -5.84 -10.71
N ASP A 57 -5.94 -4.81 -11.29
CA ASP A 57 -5.68 -4.32 -12.64
C ASP A 57 -4.20 -3.98 -12.87
N PRO A 58 -3.59 -4.45 -13.97
CA PRO A 58 -2.29 -3.95 -14.41
C PRO A 58 -2.42 -2.49 -14.85
N ASN A 59 -1.45 -1.66 -14.47
CA ASN A 59 -1.42 -0.23 -14.76
C ASN A 59 -0.06 0.18 -15.33
N GLY A 60 -0.08 1.11 -16.27
CA GLY A 60 1.11 1.74 -16.85
C GLY A 60 2.23 0.79 -17.30
N PRO A 61 1.97 -0.31 -18.04
CA PRO A 61 3.04 -1.15 -18.57
C PRO A 61 3.90 -0.32 -19.54
N ILE A 62 5.17 -0.13 -19.20
CA ILE A 62 6.11 0.67 -20.01
C ILE A 62 7.51 0.05 -20.00
N HIS A 63 8.27 0.29 -21.08
CA HIS A 63 9.70 0.02 -21.08
C HIS A 63 10.46 1.34 -20.97
N TRP A 64 11.25 1.50 -19.91
CA TRP A 64 11.96 2.75 -19.61
C TRP A 64 13.30 2.46 -18.93
N ASN A 65 14.33 3.22 -19.30
CA ASN A 65 15.69 3.10 -18.76
C ASN A 65 16.22 1.64 -18.71
N GLY A 66 15.99 0.89 -19.80
CA GLY A 66 16.47 -0.48 -19.96
C GLY A 66 15.73 -1.54 -19.15
N ARG A 67 14.53 -1.23 -18.62
CA ARG A 67 13.71 -2.17 -17.85
C ARG A 67 12.26 -2.11 -18.28
N TYR A 68 11.56 -3.22 -18.15
CA TYR A 68 10.10 -3.28 -18.13
C TYR A 68 9.62 -2.84 -16.75
N HIS A 69 8.66 -1.93 -16.72
CA HIS A 69 7.97 -1.46 -15.53
C HIS A 69 6.53 -1.92 -15.61
N MET A 70 6.05 -2.52 -14.53
CA MET A 70 4.65 -2.87 -14.34
C MET A 70 4.18 -2.24 -13.04
N PHE A 71 3.07 -1.52 -13.11
CA PHE A 71 2.32 -1.08 -11.95
C PHE A 71 1.04 -1.89 -11.85
N PHE A 72 0.44 -1.95 -10.67
CA PHE A 72 -0.82 -2.65 -10.47
C PHE A 72 -1.55 -2.13 -9.24
N GLN A 73 -2.88 -2.19 -9.29
CA GLN A 73 -3.71 -1.87 -8.13
C GLN A 73 -3.42 -2.84 -6.97
N TYR A 74 -3.23 -2.29 -5.78
CA TYR A 74 -2.76 -3.02 -4.61
C TYR A 74 -3.37 -2.49 -3.31
N ASN A 75 -3.88 -3.39 -2.44
CA ASN A 75 -4.21 -3.05 -1.05
C ASN A 75 -3.10 -3.55 -0.11
N PRO A 76 -2.27 -2.66 0.48
CA PRO A 76 -1.19 -3.06 1.39
C PRO A 76 -1.67 -3.58 2.75
N ASN A 77 -2.94 -3.34 3.07
CA ASN A 77 -3.50 -3.51 4.41
C ASN A 77 -4.44 -4.72 4.52
N ALA A 78 -5.11 -5.15 3.44
CA ALA A 78 -6.03 -6.29 3.49
C ALA A 78 -6.14 -7.08 2.18
N ALA A 79 -6.53 -8.35 2.27
CA ALA A 79 -6.84 -9.22 1.13
C ALA A 79 -8.25 -8.98 0.55
N VAL A 80 -8.68 -7.73 0.55
CA VAL A 80 -9.95 -7.28 -0.04
C VAL A 80 -9.70 -6.02 -0.84
N TRP A 81 -10.61 -5.72 -1.76
CA TRP A 81 -10.61 -4.46 -2.47
C TRP A 81 -10.82 -3.27 -1.51
N GLY A 82 -10.18 -2.13 -1.79
CA GLY A 82 -10.15 -0.91 -0.95
C GLY A 82 -8.73 -0.39 -0.69
N ASP A 83 -8.58 0.87 -0.26
CA ASP A 83 -7.29 1.50 0.04
C ASP A 83 -6.24 1.33 -1.10
N MET A 84 -6.64 1.74 -2.31
CA MET A 84 -5.93 1.40 -3.54
C MET A 84 -4.64 2.20 -3.73
N HIS A 85 -3.53 1.47 -3.70
CA HIS A 85 -2.22 1.96 -4.05
C HIS A 85 -1.82 1.47 -5.46
N TRP A 86 -0.84 2.12 -6.08
CA TRP A 86 -0.14 1.56 -7.23
C TRP A 86 1.19 0.98 -6.77
N ALA A 87 1.24 -0.34 -6.66
CA ALA A 87 2.49 -1.04 -6.43
C ALA A 87 3.33 -1.10 -7.72
N HIS A 88 4.64 -1.27 -7.58
CA HIS A 88 5.59 -1.18 -8.69
C HIS A 88 6.53 -2.38 -8.71
N ALA A 89 6.69 -3.00 -9.87
CA ALA A 89 7.71 -3.99 -10.13
C ALA A 89 8.46 -3.69 -11.43
N VAL A 90 9.73 -4.09 -11.47
CA VAL A 90 10.56 -3.98 -12.67
C VAL A 90 11.14 -5.34 -13.07
N SER A 91 11.37 -5.52 -14.36
CA SER A 91 12.00 -6.72 -14.91
C SER A 91 12.90 -6.35 -16.09
N GLU A 92 13.94 -7.15 -16.33
CA GLU A 92 14.80 -7.03 -17.52
C GLU A 92 14.31 -7.95 -18.65
N ASP A 93 13.43 -8.92 -18.36
CA ASP A 93 13.02 -9.98 -19.30
C ASP A 93 11.52 -10.33 -19.25
N MET A 94 10.71 -9.56 -18.50
CA MET A 94 9.28 -9.80 -18.23
C MET A 94 8.95 -11.09 -17.47
N ILE A 95 9.96 -11.85 -17.02
CA ILE A 95 9.78 -13.11 -16.31
C ILE A 95 10.20 -12.94 -14.86
N ARG A 96 11.39 -12.37 -14.63
CA ARG A 96 11.97 -12.17 -13.30
C ARG A 96 11.69 -10.75 -12.84
N TRP A 97 10.80 -10.64 -11.86
CA TRP A 97 10.34 -9.35 -11.34
C TRP A 97 11.01 -9.01 -10.01
N ARG A 98 11.39 -7.74 -9.86
CA ARG A 98 11.85 -7.15 -8.61
C ARG A 98 10.85 -6.07 -8.18
N HIS A 99 10.27 -6.24 -7.00
CA HIS A 99 9.41 -5.22 -6.41
C HIS A 99 10.21 -3.97 -6.03
N LEU A 100 9.64 -2.82 -6.30
CA LEU A 100 10.10 -1.50 -5.87
C LEU A 100 9.14 -0.94 -4.82
N PRO A 101 9.49 0.17 -4.14
CA PRO A 101 8.55 0.87 -3.28
C PRO A 101 7.24 1.18 -4.02
N ILE A 102 6.14 1.27 -3.26
CA ILE A 102 4.85 1.69 -3.80
C ILE A 102 5.02 3.04 -4.52
N ALA A 103 4.49 3.13 -5.75
CA ALA A 103 4.66 4.30 -6.59
C ALA A 103 3.66 5.41 -6.23
N LEU A 104 2.38 5.04 -6.01
CA LEU A 104 1.32 5.97 -5.63
C LEU A 104 0.54 5.42 -4.45
N ALA A 105 0.25 6.30 -3.48
CA ALA A 105 -0.63 6.05 -2.35
C ALA A 105 -1.81 7.02 -2.40
N PRO A 106 -2.99 6.64 -1.91
CA PRO A 106 -4.13 7.54 -1.76
C PRO A 106 -3.75 8.82 -1.01
N THR A 107 -4.17 9.97 -1.52
CA THR A 107 -3.95 11.26 -0.86
C THR A 107 -5.15 11.59 0.04
N PRO A 108 -4.96 11.76 1.37
CA PRO A 108 -6.07 12.06 2.26
C PRO A 108 -6.82 13.35 1.85
N GLY A 109 -8.14 13.26 1.73
CA GLY A 109 -9.01 14.40 1.40
C GLY A 109 -9.08 14.76 -0.09
N TRP A 110 -8.50 13.95 -0.97
CA TRP A 110 -8.55 14.13 -2.42
C TRP A 110 -9.45 13.10 -3.10
N ASP A 111 -9.57 13.19 -4.43
CA ASP A 111 -10.42 12.31 -5.23
C ASP A 111 -9.93 10.86 -5.26
N ASP A 112 -8.65 10.63 -5.00
CA ASP A 112 -8.01 9.33 -4.89
C ASP A 112 -8.05 8.74 -3.46
N ALA A 113 -8.61 9.46 -2.48
CA ALA A 113 -8.64 9.04 -1.08
C ALA A 113 -9.49 7.78 -0.86
N ASP A 114 -10.59 7.66 -1.60
CA ASP A 114 -11.51 6.54 -1.53
C ASP A 114 -11.43 5.78 -2.85
N ALA A 115 -11.07 4.50 -2.81
CA ALA A 115 -11.12 3.65 -4.00
C ALA A 115 -12.56 3.51 -4.55
N ALA A 116 -13.58 3.86 -3.75
CA ALA A 116 -14.99 3.78 -4.11
C ALA A 116 -15.37 4.87 -5.12
N PRO A 117 -16.21 4.55 -6.13
CA PRO A 117 -16.81 5.58 -6.94
C PRO A 117 -17.58 6.51 -6.01
N ARG A 118 -17.20 7.79 -5.97
CA ARG A 118 -18.07 8.81 -5.38
C ARG A 118 -19.38 8.73 -6.15
N GLN A 119 -20.47 8.47 -5.45
CA GLN A 119 -21.79 8.73 -6.01
C GLN A 119 -21.81 10.22 -6.31
N PHE A 120 -21.73 10.58 -7.60
CA PHE A 120 -22.02 11.94 -8.02
C PHE A 120 -23.49 12.17 -7.69
N SER A 121 -23.76 12.80 -6.56
CA SER A 121 -25.05 13.41 -6.30
C SER A 121 -25.20 14.54 -7.30
N THR A 122 -25.79 14.25 -8.46
CA THR A 122 -26.28 15.30 -9.33
C THR A 122 -27.34 16.07 -8.55
N PRO A 123 -27.22 17.39 -8.40
CA PRO A 123 -28.30 18.17 -7.84
C PRO A 123 -29.45 18.15 -8.85
N VAL A 124 -30.58 17.59 -8.43
CA VAL A 124 -31.88 17.79 -9.09
C VAL A 124 -32.49 19.08 -8.55
#